data_AF-A0A918FVM8-F1
#
_entry.id   AF-A0A918FVM8-F1
#
_cell.length_a   1.000
_cell.length_b   1.000
_cell.length_c   1.000
_cell.angle_alpha   90.00
_cell.angle_beta   90.00
_cell.angle_gamma   90.00
#
_symmetry.space_group_name_H-M   'P 1'
#
loop_
_entity.id
_entity.type
_entity.pdbx_description
1 polymer ?
#
loop_
_entity_poly.entity_id
_entity_poly.type
_entity_poly.pdbx_seq_one_letter_code
_entity_poly.pdbx_strand_id
1 'polypeptide(L)'
;MDYPDAETVVLVMDNLNTHSVASLYEAFAPEEAFALAQRLEIHHTPKHGSWLNIAEIELSVLTRQCLDRRISDLDILNTELSAWQNAANTDQRQVNWQFTTHDARIKLRHLYRKN
;
A
#
# COMPACT_ATOMS: atom_id res chain seq x y z
N MET A 1 -16.50 4.15 -6.90
CA MET A 1 -15.59 4.82 -5.95
C MET A 1 -15.75 4.12 -4.63
N ASP A 2 -14.73 3.37 -4.22
CA ASP A 2 -14.67 2.87 -2.85
C ASP A 2 -14.54 4.08 -1.91
N TYR A 3 -15.25 4.06 -0.78
CA TYR A 3 -15.39 5.20 0.14
C TYR A 3 -16.00 6.47 -0.51
N PRO A 4 -17.21 6.40 -1.07
CA PRO A 4 -17.82 7.55 -1.77
C PRO A 4 -18.09 8.74 -0.83
N ASP A 5 -18.40 8.46 0.44
CA ASP A 5 -18.78 9.46 1.44
C ASP A 5 -17.59 10.07 2.18
N ALA A 6 -16.36 9.55 1.96
CA ALA A 6 -15.17 10.07 2.59
C ALA A 6 -14.76 11.39 1.92
N GLU A 7 -14.73 12.49 2.67
CA GLU A 7 -14.26 13.79 2.17
C GLU A 7 -12.78 13.71 1.72
N THR A 8 -11.95 13.05 2.54
CA THR A 8 -10.53 12.82 2.28
C THR A 8 -10.17 11.35 2.47
N VAL A 9 -9.33 10.84 1.59
CA VAL A 9 -8.69 9.52 1.71
C VAL A 9 -7.20 9.74 2.00
N VAL A 10 -6.77 9.29 3.18
CA VAL A 10 -5.35 9.31 3.56
C VAL A 10 -4.67 8.12 2.91
N LEU A 11 -3.78 8.39 1.95
CA LEU A 11 -3.07 7.39 1.18
C LEU A 11 -1.61 7.32 1.62
N VAL A 12 -1.22 6.20 2.23
CA VAL A 12 0.17 5.89 2.54
C VAL A 12 0.76 5.07 1.39
N MET A 13 1.87 5.54 0.81
CA MET A 13 2.56 4.82 -0.27
C MET A 13 4.07 4.97 -0.14
N ASP A 14 4.85 4.09 -0.78
CA ASP A 14 6.31 4.22 -0.80
C ASP A 14 6.77 5.38 -1.70
N ASN A 15 8.05 5.74 -1.56
CA ASN A 15 8.65 6.92 -2.17
C ASN A 15 9.36 6.58 -3.49
N LEU A 16 8.57 6.09 -4.45
CA LEU A 16 9.01 5.85 -5.82
C LEU A 16 8.82 7.12 -6.67
N ASN A 17 9.65 7.32 -7.69
CA ASN A 17 9.60 8.53 -8.54
C ASN A 17 8.28 8.69 -9.32
N THR A 18 7.55 7.61 -9.55
CA THR A 18 6.22 7.61 -10.18
C THR A 18 5.08 7.80 -9.17
N HIS A 19 5.37 7.82 -7.87
CA HIS A 19 4.35 8.01 -6.83
C HIS A 19 4.11 9.50 -6.62
N SER A 20 3.53 10.14 -7.64
CA SER A 20 3.19 11.56 -7.61
C SER A 20 1.79 11.79 -8.17
N VAL A 21 1.17 12.91 -7.80
CA VAL A 21 -0.14 13.32 -8.32
C VAL A 21 -0.14 13.42 -9.85
N ALA A 22 1.00 13.74 -10.47
CA ALA A 22 1.11 13.81 -11.93
C ALA A 22 0.75 12.49 -12.62
N SER A 23 1.04 11.35 -11.99
CA SER A 23 0.71 10.04 -12.55
C SER A 23 -0.81 9.78 -12.61
N LEU A 24 -1.62 10.48 -11.83
CA LEU A 24 -3.08 10.45 -12.01
C LEU A 24 -3.49 11.06 -13.36
N TYR A 25 -2.83 12.14 -13.78
CA TYR A 25 -3.10 12.80 -15.06
C TYR A 25 -2.53 12.03 -16.27
N GLU A 26 -1.56 11.16 -16.04
CA GLU A 26 -1.07 10.22 -17.06
C GLU A 26 -2.05 9.06 -17.27
N ALA A 27 -2.71 8.61 -16.19
CA ALA A 27 -3.58 7.43 -16.21
C ALA A 27 -5.06 7.75 -16.52
N PHE A 28 -5.57 8.90 -16.10
CA PHE A 28 -6.98 9.25 -16.15
C PHE A 28 -7.24 10.53 -16.95
N ALA A 29 -8.49 10.72 -17.37
CA ALA A 29 -8.91 11.98 -17.97
C ALA A 29 -8.70 13.14 -16.98
N PRO A 30 -8.39 14.37 -17.44
CA PRO A 30 -8.03 15.47 -16.55
C PRO A 30 -9.05 15.78 -15.44
N GLU A 31 -10.35 15.69 -15.74
CA GLU A 31 -11.42 15.92 -14.76
C GLU A 31 -11.44 14.86 -13.65
N GLU A 32 -11.27 13.58 -14.01
CA GLU A 32 -11.21 12.47 -13.07
C GLU A 32 -9.92 12.53 -12.23
N ALA A 33 -8.77 12.78 -12.87
CA ALA A 33 -7.49 12.93 -12.21
C ALA A 33 -7.52 14.07 -11.18
N PHE A 34 -8.13 15.22 -11.54
CA PHE A 34 -8.31 16.35 -10.63
C PHE A 34 -9.21 15.99 -9.46
N ALA A 35 -10.36 15.36 -9.71
CA ALA A 35 -11.29 14.94 -8.65
C ALA A 35 -10.63 13.97 -7.66
N LEU A 36 -9.82 13.01 -8.15
CA LEU A 36 -9.05 12.10 -7.32
C LEU A 36 -7.98 12.85 -6.51
N ALA A 37 -7.20 13.71 -7.17
CA ALA A 37 -6.13 14.46 -6.53
C ALA A 37 -6.63 15.36 -5.39
N GLN A 38 -7.82 15.94 -5.54
CA GLN A 38 -8.45 16.78 -4.49
C GLN A 38 -8.84 15.98 -3.24
N ARG A 39 -9.10 14.68 -3.38
CA ARG A 39 -9.55 13.82 -2.26
C ARG A 39 -8.40 13.07 -1.59
N LEU A 40 -7.21 13.06 -2.16
CA LEU A 40 -6.07 12.28 -1.65
C LEU A 40 -5.14 13.13 -0.79
N GLU A 41 -4.96 12.73 0.47
CA GLU A 41 -3.86 13.18 1.32
C GLU A 41 -2.74 12.14 1.28
N ILE A 42 -1.65 12.43 0.55
CA ILE A 42 -0.58 11.46 0.32
C ILE A 42 0.53 11.58 1.37
N HIS A 43 0.81 10.48 2.06
CA HIS A 43 1.95 10.31 2.97
C HIS A 43 2.95 9.31 2.39
N HIS A 44 4.14 9.79 2.04
CA HIS A 44 5.20 8.90 1.58
C HIS A 44 5.95 8.25 2.74
N THR A 45 6.24 6.95 2.63
CA THR A 45 7.21 6.32 3.53
C THR A 45 8.61 6.94 3.32
N PRO A 46 9.53 6.87 4.30
CA PRO A 46 10.91 7.28 4.08
C PRO A 46 11.56 6.54 2.91
N LYS A 47 12.58 7.14 2.29
CA LYS A 47 13.41 6.45 1.29
C LYS A 47 13.99 5.19 1.91
N HIS A 48 13.90 4.06 1.20
CA HIS A 48 14.26 2.72 1.67
C HIS A 48 13.43 2.20 2.87
N GLY A 49 12.34 2.87 3.22
CA GLY A 49 11.42 2.49 4.29
C GLY A 49 10.14 1.82 3.78
N SER A 50 10.16 1.25 2.57
CA SER A 50 8.98 0.70 1.92
C SER A 50 8.40 -0.51 2.67
N TRP A 51 9.20 -1.18 3.50
CA TRP A 51 8.77 -2.23 4.43
C TRP A 51 7.70 -1.79 5.46
N LEU A 52 7.52 -0.48 5.66
CA LEU A 52 6.44 0.09 6.47
C LEU A 52 5.13 0.24 5.69
N ASN A 53 5.16 0.10 4.36
CA ASN A 53 3.98 0.22 3.52
C ASN A 53 3.04 -0.97 3.72
N ILE A 54 1.75 -0.68 3.89
CA ILE A 54 0.70 -1.69 4.08
C ILE A 54 0.64 -2.67 2.90
N ALA A 55 0.83 -2.17 1.68
CA ALA A 55 0.84 -3.02 0.49
C ALA A 55 1.96 -4.08 0.54
N GLU A 56 3.15 -3.74 1.03
CA GLU A 56 4.25 -4.71 1.17
C GLU A 56 3.98 -5.73 2.27
N ILE A 57 3.36 -5.31 3.37
CA ILE A 57 2.94 -6.20 4.45
C ILE A 57 1.92 -7.22 3.91
N GLU A 58 0.93 -6.75 3.14
CA GLU A 58 -0.10 -7.60 2.54
C GLU A 58 0.49 -8.57 1.52
N LEU A 59 1.43 -8.13 0.69
CA LEU A 59 2.18 -9.00 -0.22
C LEU A 59 2.97 -10.09 0.54
N SER A 60 3.53 -9.78 1.71
CA SER A 60 4.20 -10.76 2.57
C SER A 60 3.21 -11.77 3.18
N VAL A 61 1.99 -11.34 3.51
CA VAL A 61 0.92 -12.25 3.96
C VAL A 61 0.47 -13.15 2.80
N LEU A 62 0.15 -12.58 1.64
CA LEU A 62 -0.19 -13.30 0.42
C LEU A 62 0.87 -14.35 0.07
N THR A 63 2.14 -13.96 0.11
CA THR A 63 3.26 -14.88 -0.21
C THR A 63 3.23 -16.10 0.69
N ARG A 64 3.08 -15.90 2.01
CA ARG A 64 3.07 -17.00 2.98
C ARG A 64 1.80 -17.85 2.94
N GLN A 65 0.65 -17.26 2.60
CA GLN A 65 -0.64 -17.94 2.64
C GLN A 65 -1.01 -18.61 1.31
N CYS A 66 -0.59 -18.04 0.18
CA CYS A 66 -1.03 -18.43 -1.15
C CYS A 66 0.11 -18.89 -2.06
N LEU A 67 1.30 -18.29 -1.94
CA LEU A 67 2.40 -18.45 -2.90
C LEU A 67 3.61 -19.20 -2.36
N ASP A 68 3.51 -19.87 -1.20
CA ASP A 68 4.58 -20.70 -0.61
C ASP A 68 4.75 -22.06 -1.33
N ARG A 69 4.57 -22.06 -2.65
CA ARG A 69 4.71 -23.21 -3.54
C ARG A 69 4.97 -22.75 -4.96
N ARG A 70 5.58 -23.63 -5.77
CA ARG A 70 5.73 -23.38 -7.20
C ARG A 70 4.38 -23.55 -7.92
N ILE A 71 4.00 -22.55 -8.69
CA ILE A 71 2.84 -22.58 -9.59
C ILE A 71 3.37 -22.30 -10.99
N SER A 72 3.26 -23.28 -11.89
CA SER A 72 3.84 -23.21 -13.24
C SER A 72 2.87 -22.71 -14.30
N ASP A 73 1.61 -22.52 -13.94
CA ASP A 73 0.52 -22.14 -14.83
C ASP A 73 -0.09 -20.81 -14.37
N LEU A 74 -0.28 -19.89 -15.32
CA LEU A 74 -0.74 -18.53 -15.03
C LEU A 74 -2.22 -18.50 -14.66
N ASP A 75 -3.05 -19.37 -15.24
CA ASP A 75 -4.48 -19.42 -14.95
C ASP A 75 -4.73 -19.99 -13.55
N ILE A 76 -3.94 -21.00 -13.15
CA ILE A 76 -3.93 -21.49 -11.77
C ILE A 76 -3.51 -20.39 -10.81
N LEU A 77 -2.43 -19.66 -11.12
CA LEU A 77 -1.97 -18.54 -10.28
C LEU A 77 -3.08 -17.49 -10.10
N ASN A 78 -3.72 -17.06 -11.18
CA ASN A 78 -4.79 -16.07 -11.14
C ASN A 78 -6.01 -16.54 -10.33
N THR A 79 -6.35 -17.83 -10.45
CA THR A 79 -7.46 -18.43 -9.69
C THR A 79 -7.19 -18.39 -8.19
N GLU A 80 -5.98 -18.80 -7.79
CA GLU A 80 -5.55 -18.82 -6.38
C GLU A 80 -5.47 -17.41 -5.79
N LEU A 81 -4.89 -16.46 -6.53
CA LEU A 81 -4.82 -15.05 -6.14
C LEU A 81 -6.22 -14.45 -5.95
N SER A 82 -7.16 -14.74 -6.87
CA SER A 82 -8.53 -14.25 -6.79
C SER A 82 -9.27 -14.84 -5.59
N ALA A 83 -9.11 -16.14 -5.34
CA ALA A 83 -9.71 -16.81 -4.19
C ALA A 83 -9.20 -16.22 -2.87
N TRP A 84 -7.88 -16.01 -2.76
CA TRP A 84 -7.26 -15.41 -1.59
C TRP A 84 -7.71 -13.96 -1.39
N GLN A 85 -7.71 -13.14 -2.46
CA GLN A 85 -8.16 -11.75 -2.41
C GLN A 85 -9.62 -11.62 -1.96
N ASN A 86 -10.50 -12.47 -2.48
CA ASN A 86 -11.91 -12.48 -2.07
C ASN A 86 -12.08 -12.81 -0.60
N ALA A 87 -11.33 -13.80 -0.09
CA ALA A 87 -11.35 -14.16 1.32
C ALA A 87 -10.84 -13.02 2.21
N ALA A 88 -9.71 -12.39 1.85
CA ALA A 88 -9.13 -11.26 2.57
C ALA A 88 -10.07 -10.06 2.62
N ASN A 89 -10.67 -9.69 1.48
CA ASN A 89 -11.62 -8.59 1.37
C ASN A 89 -12.92 -8.84 2.16
N THR A 90 -13.39 -10.10 2.18
CA THR A 90 -14.61 -10.48 2.93
C THR A 90 -14.39 -10.35 4.44
N ASP A 91 -13.19 -10.66 4.92
CA ASP A 91 -12.86 -10.57 6.35
C ASP A 91 -12.67 -9.11 6.82
N GLN A 92 -12.57 -8.15 5.88
CA GLN A 92 -12.41 -6.71 6.13
C GLN A 92 -11.39 -6.38 7.22
N ARG A 93 -10.27 -7.12 7.26
CA ARG A 93 -9.25 -6.90 8.29
C ARG A 93 -8.65 -5.51 8.13
N GLN A 94 -9.04 -4.61 9.02
CA GLN A 94 -8.41 -3.31 9.11
C GLN A 94 -6.98 -3.46 9.60
N VAL A 95 -6.08 -2.64 9.05
CA VAL A 95 -4.71 -2.57 9.54
C VAL A 95 -4.74 -1.97 10.95
N ASN A 96 -4.39 -2.79 11.94
CA ASN A 96 -4.15 -2.32 13.30
C ASN A 96 -2.72 -1.79 13.41
N TRP A 97 -2.55 -0.50 13.16
CA TRP A 97 -1.24 0.13 13.19
C TRP A 97 -0.73 0.34 14.62
N GLN A 98 0.31 -0.42 15.00
CA GLN A 98 0.91 -0.34 16.34
C GLN A 98 2.30 0.32 16.36
N PHE A 99 2.90 0.57 15.18
CA PHE A 99 4.26 1.09 15.10
C PHE A 99 4.31 2.60 15.32
N THR A 100 4.80 3.04 16.46
CA THR A 100 4.79 4.46 16.85
C THR A 100 6.06 5.19 16.41
N THR A 101 6.02 6.52 16.47
CA THR A 101 7.22 7.36 16.29
C THR A 101 8.28 7.07 17.37
N HIS A 102 7.88 6.63 18.57
CA HIS A 102 8.80 6.20 19.61
C HIS A 102 9.54 4.92 19.20
N ASP A 103 8.82 3.92 18.69
CA ASP A 103 9.40 2.68 18.17
C ASP A 103 10.36 2.96 17.02
N ALA A 104 9.99 3.88 16.12
CA ALA A 104 10.84 4.31 15.02
C ALA A 104 12.16 4.93 15.50
N ARG A 105 12.15 5.76 16.55
CA ARG A 105 13.37 6.35 17.12
C ARG A 105 14.34 5.30 17.65
N ILE A 106 13.81 4.20 18.18
CA ILE A 106 14.62 3.09 18.70
C ILE A 106 15.11 2.21 17.55
N LYS A 107 14.21 1.69 16.71
CA LYS A 107 14.53 0.74 15.63
C LYS A 107 15.40 1.38 14.53
N LEU A 108 15.13 2.64 14.19
CA LEU A 108 15.83 3.36 13.11
C LEU A 108 16.89 4.31 13.64
N ARG A 109 17.43 4.06 14.84
CA ARG A 109 18.46 4.92 15.48
C ARG A 109 19.64 5.25 14.57
N HIS A 110 20.00 4.35 13.65
CA HIS A 110 21.12 4.53 12.72
C HIS A 110 20.87 5.59 11.65
N LEU A 111 19.60 5.97 11.40
CA LEU A 111 19.22 7.04 10.48
C LEU A 111 19.37 8.43 11.12
N TYR A 112 19.41 8.50 12.45
CA TYR A 112 19.64 9.75 13.16
C TYR A 112 21.14 10.03 13.22
N ARG A 113 21.55 11.22 12.77
CA ARG A 113 22.94 11.67 12.88
C ARG A 113 23.35 11.67 14.35
N LYS A 114 24.51 11.09 14.66
CA LYS A 114 25.17 11.29 15.95
C LYS A 114 25.82 12.67 15.90
N ASN A 115 25.34 13.58 16.72
CA ASN A 115 26.10 14.79 17.07
C ASN A 115 27.22 14.41 18.05
#